data_AF-A0AAW8KLA2-F1
#
_entry.id   AF-A0AAW8KLA2-F1
#
_cell.length_a   1.000
_cell.length_b   1.000
_cell.length_c   1.000
_cell.angle_alpha   90.00
_cell.angle_beta   90.00
_cell.angle_gamma   90.00
#
_symmetry.space_group_name_H-M   'P 1'
#
loop_
_entity.id
_entity.type
_entity.pdbx_description
1 polymer ?
#
loop_
_entity_poly.entity_id
_entity_poly.type
_entity_poly.pdbx_seq_one_letter_code
_entity_poly.pdbx_strand_id
1 'polypeptide(L)'
;HPLAFKQFESNLFNALIYGQPNNALHKIDQHKEKTVSPYFVKRTEAYIKEHLHEPLNVEILAEHAGVSVRTLFTGFKNYLGTTPMS
;
A
#
# COMPACT_ATOMS: atom_id res chain seq x y z
N HIS A 1 27.33 8.29 -44.93
CA HIS A 1 28.55 8.18 -44.09
C HIS A 1 28.36 7.08 -43.04
N PRO A 2 28.72 5.81 -43.33
CA PRO A 2 28.32 4.64 -42.52
C PRO A 2 28.88 4.62 -41.09
N LEU A 3 30.07 5.22 -40.89
CA LEU A 3 30.75 5.30 -39.60
C LEU A 3 30.00 6.19 -38.59
N ALA A 4 29.34 7.24 -39.08
CA ALA A 4 28.57 8.15 -38.23
C ALA A 4 27.32 7.46 -37.66
N PHE A 5 26.73 6.53 -38.40
CA PHE A 5 25.55 5.79 -37.98
C PHE A 5 25.85 4.82 -36.83
N LYS A 6 26.99 4.13 -36.87
CA LYS A 6 27.43 3.26 -35.76
C LYS A 6 27.75 4.03 -34.48
N GLN A 7 28.36 5.21 -34.59
CA GLN A 7 28.60 6.06 -33.42
C GLN A 7 27.28 6.58 -32.83
N PHE A 8 26.32 6.91 -33.69
CA PHE A 8 24.98 7.31 -33.25
C PHE A 8 24.26 6.16 -32.51
N GLU A 9 24.28 4.94 -33.03
CA GLU A 9 23.71 3.76 -32.37
C GLU A 9 24.36 3.51 -30.99
N SER A 10 25.69 3.49 -30.92
CA SER A 10 26.39 3.28 -29.63
C SER A 10 26.04 4.35 -28.61
N ASN A 11 25.93 5.61 -29.04
CA ASN A 11 25.57 6.71 -28.16
C ASN A 11 24.10 6.62 -27.72
N LEU A 12 23.20 6.19 -28.61
CA LEU A 12 21.79 5.96 -28.28
C LEU A 12 21.64 4.81 -27.28
N PHE A 13 22.37 3.70 -27.47
CA PHE A 13 22.38 2.59 -26.51
C PHE A 13 22.91 3.02 -25.14
N ASN A 14 24.02 3.76 -25.10
CA ASN A 14 24.55 4.29 -23.83
C ASN A 14 23.56 5.25 -23.18
N ALA A 15 22.93 6.15 -23.95
CA ALA A 15 21.92 7.06 -23.42
C ALA A 15 20.69 6.32 -22.88
N LEU A 16 20.27 5.22 -23.50
CA LEU A 16 19.17 4.39 -23.00
C LEU A 16 19.57 3.62 -21.73
N ILE A 17 20.78 3.05 -21.67
CA ILE A 17 21.26 2.29 -20.50
C ILE A 17 21.46 3.21 -19.28
N TYR A 18 22.07 4.38 -19.48
CA TYR A 18 22.37 5.31 -18.39
C TYR A 18 21.28 6.35 -18.13
N GLY A 19 20.36 6.55 -19.07
CA GLY A 19 19.28 7.54 -18.98
C GLY A 19 17.93 6.98 -18.54
N GLN A 20 17.77 5.66 -18.40
CA GLN A 20 16.57 5.07 -17.80
C GLN A 20 16.72 5.01 -16.28
N PRO A 21 16.08 5.91 -15.51
CA PRO A 21 16.03 5.76 -14.07
C PRO A 21 15.30 4.45 -13.72
N ASN A 22 15.97 3.63 -12.92
CA ASN A 22 15.53 2.29 -12.57
C ASN A 22 14.28 2.38 -11.68
N ASN A 23 13.07 2.26 -12.26
CA ASN A 23 11.81 2.34 -11.50
C ASN A 23 11.53 1.09 -10.65
N ALA A 24 12.40 0.09 -10.73
CA ALA A 24 12.25 -1.17 -10.01
C ALA A 24 12.09 -0.94 -8.51
N LEU A 25 12.83 0.01 -7.94
CA LEU A 25 12.73 0.34 -6.51
C LEU A 25 11.39 0.98 -6.15
N HIS A 26 10.86 1.87 -7.01
CA HIS A 26 9.55 2.49 -6.82
C HIS A 26 8.42 1.47 -6.90
N LYS A 27 8.55 0.46 -7.78
CA LYS A 27 7.60 -0.67 -7.84
C LYS A 27 7.66 -1.55 -6.59
N ILE A 28 8.84 -1.78 -6.02
CA ILE A 28 8.99 -2.55 -4.78
C ILE A 28 8.33 -1.81 -3.59
N ASP A 29 8.50 -0.49 -3.49
CA ASP A 29 7.81 0.29 -2.45
C ASP A 29 6.29 0.36 -2.67
N GLN A 30 5.82 0.47 -3.92
CA GLN A 30 4.39 0.37 -4.23
C GLN A 30 3.78 -1.01 -3.91
N HIS A 31 4.58 -2.07 -3.88
CA HIS A 31 4.14 -3.39 -3.43
C HIS A 31 4.01 -3.50 -1.90
N LYS A 32 4.77 -2.70 -1.12
CA LYS A 32 4.57 -2.61 0.34
C LYS A 32 3.26 -1.90 0.70
N GLU A 33 2.86 -0.89 -0.07
CA GLU A 33 1.57 -0.20 0.15
C GLU A 33 0.36 -1.08 -0.22
N LYS A 34 0.55 -2.07 -1.10
CA LYS A 34 -0.46 -3.11 -1.40
C LYS A 34 -0.40 -4.30 -0.45
N THR A 35 -0.06 -4.08 0.82
CA THR A 35 -0.35 -5.11 1.82
C THR A 35 -1.88 -5.16 1.95
N VAL A 36 -2.50 -6.09 1.22
CA VAL A 36 -3.95 -6.30 1.18
C VAL A 36 -4.47 -6.19 2.60
N SER A 37 -5.26 -5.13 2.86
CA SER A 37 -5.83 -4.89 4.17
C SER A 37 -6.50 -6.18 4.64
N PRO A 38 -6.09 -6.74 5.79
CA PRO A 38 -6.60 -8.00 6.28
C PRO A 38 -8.12 -7.98 6.29
N TYR A 39 -8.74 -9.11 5.97
CA TYR A 39 -10.20 -9.23 5.87
C TYR A 39 -10.95 -8.63 7.08
N PHE A 40 -10.36 -8.75 8.28
CA PHE A 40 -10.90 -8.18 9.52
C PHE A 40 -10.94 -6.64 9.52
N VAL A 41 -9.93 -5.97 8.92
CA VAL A 41 -9.88 -4.50 8.85
C VAL A 41 -10.97 -3.97 7.92
N LYS A 42 -11.14 -4.58 6.74
CA LYS A 42 -12.21 -4.19 5.79
C LYS A 42 -13.61 -4.36 6.38
N ARG A 43 -13.86 -5.46 7.10
CA ARG A 43 -15.14 -5.70 7.78
C ARG A 43 -15.40 -4.69 8.89
N THR A 44 -14.36 -4.38 9.67
CA THR A 44 -14.46 -3.36 10.73
C THR A 44 -14.78 -1.99 10.13
N GLU A 45 -14.12 -1.61 9.04
CA GLU A 45 -14.37 -0.34 8.35
C GLU A 45 -15.80 -0.25 7.81
N ALA A 46 -16.31 -1.33 7.20
CA ALA A 46 -17.70 -1.39 6.73
C ALA A 46 -18.70 -1.25 7.89
N TYR A 47 -18.45 -1.95 9.00
CA TYR A 47 -19.28 -1.88 10.19
C TYR A 47 -19.29 -0.47 10.81
N ILE A 48 -18.13 0.17 10.92
CA ILE A 48 -18.01 1.57 11.38
C ILE A 48 -18.81 2.49 10.44
N LYS A 49 -18.72 2.30 9.12
CA LYS A 49 -19.45 3.13 8.15
C LYS A 49 -20.97 2.99 8.28
N GLU A 50 -21.45 1.80 8.58
CA GLU A 50 -22.87 1.54 8.77
C GLU A 50 -23.40 2.02 10.14
N HIS A 51 -22.53 2.10 11.16
CA HIS A 51 -22.92 2.42 12.54
C HIS A 51 -22.30 3.73 13.05
N LEU A 52 -21.90 4.65 12.17
CA LEU A 52 -21.34 5.97 12.51
C LEU A 52 -22.26 6.82 13.40
N HIS A 53 -23.56 6.55 13.36
CA HIS A 53 -24.61 7.29 14.06
C HIS A 53 -24.82 6.80 15.51
N GLU A 54 -24.18 5.68 15.88
CA GLU A 54 -24.31 5.04 17.19
C GLU A 54 -22.98 5.14 17.96
N PRO A 55 -23.01 5.08 19.31
CA PRO A 55 -21.78 5.03 20.09
C PRO A 55 -21.01 3.74 19.77
N LEU A 56 -19.98 3.86 18.94
CA LEU A 56 -19.10 2.76 18.55
C LEU A 56 -18.21 2.33 19.71
N ASN A 57 -18.25 1.03 20.04
CA ASN A 57 -17.34 0.43 20.99
C ASN A 57 -16.31 -0.47 20.29
N VAL A 58 -15.03 -0.24 20.58
CA VAL A 58 -13.91 -1.03 20.07
C VAL A 58 -13.97 -2.52 20.45
N GLU A 59 -14.58 -2.86 21.58
CA GLU A 59 -14.81 -4.27 21.95
C GLU A 59 -15.77 -4.97 20.98
N ILE A 60 -16.87 -4.30 20.61
CA ILE A 60 -17.86 -4.81 19.65
C ILE A 60 -17.23 -4.92 18.26
N LEU A 61 -16.42 -3.94 17.87
CA LEU A 61 -15.69 -3.97 16.60
C LEU A 61 -14.74 -5.16 16.52
N ALA A 62 -14.03 -5.46 17.61
CA ALA A 62 -13.11 -6.58 17.69
C ALA A 62 -13.85 -7.93 17.61
N GLU A 63 -14.95 -8.05 18.34
CA GLU A 63 -15.83 -9.23 18.31
C GLU A 63 -16.41 -9.46 16.91
N HIS A 64 -16.95 -8.40 16.28
CA HIS A 64 -17.47 -8.47 14.92
C HIS A 64 -16.39 -8.88 13.91
N ALA A 65 -15.19 -8.32 14.07
CA ALA A 65 -14.03 -8.61 13.23
C ALA A 65 -13.42 -10.02 13.48
N GLY A 66 -13.82 -10.70 14.56
CA GLY A 66 -13.31 -12.03 14.93
C GLY A 66 -11.87 -12.01 15.42
N VAL A 67 -11.40 -10.88 15.95
CA VAL A 67 -10.02 -10.69 16.42
C VAL A 67 -10.00 -10.08 17.82
N SER A 68 -8.87 -10.18 18.53
CA SER A 68 -8.72 -9.46 19.79
C SER A 68 -8.66 -7.94 19.55
N VAL A 69 -9.06 -7.14 20.54
CA VAL A 69 -8.93 -5.67 20.53
C VAL A 69 -7.49 -5.25 20.22
N ARG A 70 -6.49 -5.95 20.79
CA ARG A 70 -5.07 -5.70 20.53
C ARG A 70 -4.70 -5.92 19.06
N THR A 71 -5.19 -7.00 18.46
CA THR A 71 -4.98 -7.32 17.04
C THR A 71 -5.68 -6.30 16.16
N LEU A 72 -6.88 -5.84 16.54
CA LEU A 72 -7.61 -4.80 15.84
C LEU A 72 -6.84 -3.48 15.83
N PHE A 73 -6.40 -2.99 17.00
CA PHE A 73 -5.59 -1.77 17.10
C PHE A 73 -4.28 -1.86 16.33
N THR A 74 -3.58 -3.00 16.41
CA THR A 74 -2.33 -3.21 15.69
C THR A 74 -2.57 -3.27 14.17
N GLY A 75 -3.67 -3.89 13.75
CA GLY A 75 -4.11 -3.93 12.36
C GLY A 75 -4.43 -2.53 11.82
N PHE A 76 -5.22 -1.75 12.54
CA PHE A 76 -5.51 -0.37 12.14
C PHE A 76 -4.24 0.49 12.10
N LYS A 77 -3.37 0.41 13.12
CA LYS A 77 -2.13 1.17 13.14
C LYS A 77 -1.17 0.80 11.99
N ASN A 78 -1.03 -0.49 11.69
CA ASN A 78 -0.08 -0.96 10.69
C ASN A 78 -0.59 -0.83 9.25
N TYR A 79 -1.91 -0.90 9.04
CA TYR A 79 -2.50 -0.93 7.69
C TYR A 79 -3.25 0.35 7.30
N LEU A 80 -3.80 1.09 8.26
CA LEU A 80 -4.51 2.35 8.02
C LEU A 80 -3.70 3.56 8.50
N GLY A 81 -2.64 3.37 9.29
CA GLY A 81 -1.87 4.47 9.87
C GLY A 81 -2.64 5.29 10.91
N THR A 82 -3.86 4.87 11.27
CA THR A 82 -4.76 5.52 12.21
C THR A 82 -5.20 4.52 13.29
N THR A 83 -5.79 5.00 14.38
CA THR A 83 -6.47 4.09 15.32
C THR A 83 -7.95 3.97 14.94
N PRO A 84 -8.65 2.87 15.31
CA PRO A 84 -10.07 2.70 14.98
C PRO A 84 -10.98 3.83 15.48
N MET A 85 -10.50 4.64 16.42
CA MET A 85 -11.24 5.71 17.11
C MET A 85 -10.60 7.10 16.90
N SER A 86 -9.71 7.27 15.91
CA SER A 86 -9.12 8.57 15.57
C SER A 86 -10.06 9.45 14.76
#